data_AF-A0A847G0G8-F1
#
_entry.id   AF-A0A847G0G8-F1
#
_cell.length_a   1.000
_cell.length_b   1.000
_cell.length_c   1.000
_cell.angle_alpha   90.00
_cell.angle_beta   90.00
_cell.angle_gamma   90.00
#
_symmetry.space_group_name_H-M   'P 1'
#
loop_
_entity.id
_entity.type
_entity.pdbx_description
1 polymer ?
#
loop_
_entity_poly.entity_id
_entity_poly.type
_entity_poly.pdbx_seq_one_letter_code
_entity_poly.pdbx_strand_id
1 'polypeptide(L)' 'MIGAIAGDVIGSAYEHHPVKSVEFELFSGHSRFTDDTVCTIALADAILTDGDYETLLRSHCRRYPHAGYGGRFKKW' A
#
# COMPACT_ATOMS: atom_id res chain seq x y z
N MET A 1 -9.23 8.68 -1.81
CA MET A 1 -8.46 7.63 -1.11
C MET A 1 -9.13 6.26 -1.18
N ILE A 2 -10.42 6.11 -0.85
CA ILE A 2 -11.09 4.79 -0.82
C ILE A 2 -10.92 3.99 -2.13
N GLY A 3 -11.08 4.61 -3.30
CA GLY A 3 -10.88 3.92 -4.58
C GLY A 3 -9.45 3.42 -4.80
N ALA A 4 -8.43 4.18 -4.38
CA ALA A 4 -7.04 3.77 -4.48
C ALA A 4 -6.72 2.64 -3.49
N ILE A 5 -7.24 2.71 -2.26
CA ILE A 5 -7.10 1.65 -1.26
C ILE A 5 -7.80 0.37 -1.72
N ALA A 6 -9.00 0.49 -2.28
CA ALA A 6 -9.70 -0.66 -2.85
C ALA A 6 -8.90 -1.26 -4.00
N GLY A 7 -8.37 -0.43 -4.92
CA GLY A 7 -7.52 -0.88 -6.01
C GLY A 7 -6.27 -1.62 -5.54
N ASP A 8 -5.60 -1.12 -4.49
CA ASP A 8 -4.46 -1.79 -3.86
C ASP A 8 -4.85 -3.17 -3.29
N VAL A 9 -5.89 -3.22 -2.45
CA VAL A 9 -6.34 -4.48 -1.81
C VAL A 9 -6.81 -5.52 -2.83
N ILE A 10 -7.52 -5.09 -3.86
CA ILE A 10 -8.01 -5.96 -4.93
C ILE A 10 -6.81 -6.44 -5.78
N GLY A 11 -5.94 -5.52 -6.17
CA GLY A 11 -4.77 -5.79 -7.02
C GLY A 11 -3.72 -6.68 -6.36
N SER A 12 -3.59 -6.63 -5.04
CA SER A 12 -2.57 -7.38 -4.29
C SER A 12 -2.63 -8.89 -4.53
N ALA A 13 -3.81 -9.44 -4.80
CA ALA A 13 -3.99 -10.87 -5.06
C ALA A 13 -3.42 -11.29 -6.43
N TYR A 14 -3.24 -10.36 -7.35
CA TYR A 14 -2.86 -10.58 -8.75
C TYR A 14 -1.46 -10.08 -9.10
N GLU A 15 -0.73 -9.47 -8.15
CA GLU A 15 0.59 -8.87 -8.38
C GLU A 15 1.61 -9.87 -8.96
N HIS A 16 1.64 -11.09 -8.42
CA HIS A 16 2.53 -12.16 -8.89
C HIS A 16 1.89 -13.08 -9.94
N HIS A 17 0.57 -13.00 -10.11
CA HIS A 17 -0.21 -13.83 -11.02
C HIS A 17 -1.22 -12.95 -11.77
N PRO A 18 -0.75 -12.13 -12.73
CA PRO A 18 -1.59 -11.14 -13.39
C PRO A 18 -2.64 -11.80 -14.27
N VAL A 19 -3.86 -11.27 -14.21
CA VAL A 19 -5.00 -11.68 -15.04
C VAL A 19 -5.31 -10.55 -16.03
N LYS A 20 -5.56 -10.91 -17.30
CA LYS A 20 -5.92 -9.93 -18.36
C LYS A 20 -7.43 -9.85 -18.61
N SER A 21 -8.21 -10.68 -17.92
CA SER A 21 -9.67 -10.67 -17.96
C SER A 21 -10.23 -9.54 -17.10
N VAL A 22 -11.39 -9.03 -17.48
CA VAL A 22 -12.22 -8.16 -16.63
C VAL A 22 -13.10 -8.96 -15.66
N GLU A 23 -13.17 -10.28 -15.86
CA GLU A 23 -13.83 -11.23 -14.96
C GLU A 23 -12.79 -11.78 -13.98
N PHE A 24 -12.75 -11.22 -12.78
CA PHE A 24 -11.88 -11.65 -11.69
C PHE A 24 -12.56 -11.40 -10.34
N GLU A 25 -12.14 -12.15 -9.31
CA GLU A 25 -12.67 -11.97 -7.96
C GLU A 25 -12.10 -10.68 -7.34
N LEU A 26 -12.97 -9.78 -6.87
CA LEU A 26 -12.52 -8.53 -6.26
C LEU A 26 -11.80 -8.78 -4.92
N PHE A 27 -12.33 -9.69 -4.10
CA PHE A 27 -11.77 -10.00 -2.79
C PHE A 27 -11.59 -11.50 -2.64
N SER A 28 -10.35 -11.94 -2.52
CA SER A 28 -10.00 -13.34 -2.24
C SER A 28 -9.34 -13.45 -0.87
N GLY A 29 -9.06 -14.67 -0.42
CA GLY A 29 -8.27 -14.90 0.80
C GLY A 29 -6.83 -14.35 0.74
N HIS A 30 -6.37 -13.91 -0.43
CA HIS A 30 -5.05 -13.31 -0.64
C HIS A 30 -5.07 -11.77 -0.74
N SER A 31 -6.26 -11.16 -0.77
CA SER A 31 -6.42 -9.71 -0.82
C SER A 31 -5.94 -9.06 0.48
N ARG A 32 -5.03 -8.09 0.38
CA ARG A 32 -4.46 -7.35 1.51
C ARG A 32 -4.02 -5.96 1.06
N PHE A 33 -3.98 -4.98 1.96
CA PHE A 33 -3.33 -3.70 1.65
C PHE A 33 -1.82 -3.89 1.51
N THR A 34 -1.17 -3.02 0.73
CA THR A 34 0.27 -3.07 0.48
C THR A 34 0.97 -1.78 0.92
N ASP A 35 2.26 -1.66 0.55
CA ASP A 35 3.02 -0.44 0.74
C ASP A 35 2.40 0.78 0.03
N ASP A 36 1.62 0.58 -1.03
CA ASP A 36 0.88 1.66 -1.69
C ASP A 36 -0.10 2.34 -0.72
N THR A 37 -0.92 1.54 -0.01
CA THR A 37 -1.83 2.08 1.02
C THR A 37 -1.07 2.69 2.18
N VAL A 38 0.00 2.06 2.67
CA VAL A 38 0.78 2.58 3.81
C VAL A 38 1.39 3.94 3.48
N CYS A 39 2.05 4.06 2.33
CA CYS A 39 2.67 5.31 1.89
C CYS A 39 1.61 6.39 1.63
N THR A 40 0.49 6.02 1.01
CA THR A 40 -0.62 6.96 0.75
C THR A 40 -1.20 7.53 2.04
N ILE A 41 -1.39 6.70 3.07
CA ILE A 41 -1.87 7.16 4.38
C ILE A 41 -0.82 8.03 5.08
N ALA A 42 0.47 7.67 5.00
CA ALA A 42 1.55 8.46 5.60
C ALA A 42 1.64 9.87 4.99
N LEU A 43 1.46 9.99 3.67
CA LEU A 43 1.41 11.29 3.00
C LEU A 43 0.17 12.09 3.38
N ALA A 44 -1.00 11.43 3.48
CA ALA A 44 -2.21 12.09 3.94
C ALA A 44 -2.06 12.62 5.38
N ASP A 45 -1.43 11.84 6.26
CA ASP A 45 -1.11 12.23 7.63
C ASP A 45 -0.20 13.47 7.66
N ALA A 46 0.88 13.48 6.86
CA ALA A 46 1.78 14.64 6.75
C ALA A 46 1.05 15.91 6.29
N ILE A 47 0.19 15.80 5.26
CA ILE A 47 -0.58 16.94 4.74
C ILE A 47 -1.57 17.47 5.78
N LEU A 48 -2.29 16.58 6.47
CA LEU A 48 -3.34 16.96 7.43
C LEU A 48 -2.79 17.53 8.73
N THR A 49 -1.55 17.18 9.09
CA THR A 49 -0.91 17.60 10.33
C THR A 49 0.17 18.67 10.14
N ASP A 50 0.42 19.10 8.90
CA ASP A 50 1.59 19.92 8.53
C ASP A 50 2.91 19.30 9.01
N GLY A 51 2.98 17.97 8.94
CA GLY A 51 4.08 17.17 9.44
C GLY A 51 5.20 16.95 8.41
N ASP A 52 6.37 16.56 8.89
CA ASP A 52 7.50 16.19 8.03
C ASP A 52 7.22 14.87 7.29
N TYR A 53 7.29 14.94 5.96
CA TYR A 53 6.98 13.83 5.05
C TYR A 53 7.87 12.62 5.27
N GLU A 54 9.19 12.83 5.39
CA GLU A 54 10.15 11.73 5.56
C GLU A 54 9.92 11.01 6.90
N THR A 55 9.78 11.76 7.98
CA THR A 55 9.56 11.23 9.32
C THR A 55 8.28 10.39 9.39
N LEU A 56 7.18 10.89 8.83
CA LEU A 56 5.91 10.18 8.84
C LEU A 56 5.92 8.96 7.91
N LEU A 57 6.49 9.06 6.70
CA LEU A 57 6.69 7.90 5.83
C LEU A 57 7.47 6.80 6.55
N ARG A 58 8.60 7.13 7.16
CA ARG A 58 9.42 6.15 7.90
C ARG A 58 8.66 5.56 9.08
N SER A 59 7.94 6.37 9.84
CA SER A 59 7.14 5.93 11.00
C SER A 59 6.07 4.91 10.60
N HIS A 60 5.26 5.24 9.58
CA HIS A 60 4.21 4.36 9.07
C HIS A 60 4.80 3.09 8.44
N CYS A 61 5.86 3.22 7.64
CA CYS A 61 6.48 2.07 6.99
C CYS A 61 7.10 1.08 8.00
N ARG A 62 7.72 1.60 9.08
CA ARG A 62 8.26 0.78 10.18
C ARG A 62 7.16 0.11 11.01
N ARG A 63 5.97 0.70 11.09
CA ARG A 63 4.81 0.10 11.76
C ARG A 63 4.26 -1.11 10.99
N TYR A 64 4.41 -1.12 9.67
CA TYR A 64 3.93 -2.19 8.79
C TYR A 64 5.06 -2.79 7.95
N PRO A 65 6.06 -3.46 8.56
CA PRO A 65 7.30 -3.86 7.87
C PRO A 65 7.09 -4.92 6.75
N HIS A 66 5.96 -5.60 6.76
CA HIS A 66 5.62 -6.68 5.83
C HIS A 66 4.62 -6.27 4.74
N ALA A 67 4.38 -4.97 4.54
CA ALA A 67 3.35 -4.49 3.61
C ALA A 67 3.66 -4.77 2.12
N GLY A 68 4.92 -4.96 1.72
CA GLY A 68 5.24 -5.23 0.31
C GLY A 68 6.49 -4.52 -0.20
N TYR A 69 7.09 -3.63 0.60
CA TYR A 69 8.17 -2.76 0.14
C TYR A 69 9.28 -3.45 -0.66
N GLY A 70 9.67 -2.79 -1.74
CA GLY A 70 10.84 -3.15 -2.54
C GLY A 70 12.12 -3.20 -1.70
N GLY A 71 13.07 -4.06 -2.08
CA GLY A 71 14.27 -4.34 -1.28
C GLY A 71 15.16 -3.13 -0.98
N ARG A 72 15.17 -2.11 -1.85
CA ARG A 72 15.87 -0.85 -1.59
C ARG A 72 15.12 0.03 -0.60
N PHE A 73 13.80 0.05 -0.69
CA PHE A 73 12.93 0.84 0.20
C PHE A 73 13.00 0.32 1.64
N LYS A 74 13.08 -1.00 1.84
CA LYS A 74 13.30 -1.59 3.18
C LYS A 74 14.62 -1.18 3.85
N LYS A 75 15.62 -0.76 3.07
CA LYS A 75 16.94 -0.34 3.55
C LYS A 75 17.04 1.16 3.83
N TRP A 76 16.08 1.93 3.33
CA TRP A 76 16.04 3.38 3.50
C TRP A 76 15.64 3.74 4.92
#